data_AF-A0A938XE05-F1
#
_entry.id   AF-A0A938XE05-F1
#
_cell.length_a   1.000
_cell.length_b   1.000
_cell.length_c   1.000
_cell.angle_alpha   90.00
_cell.angle_beta   90.00
_cell.angle_gamma   90.00
#
_symmetry.space_group_name_H-M   'P 1'
#
loop_
_entity.id
_entity.type
_entity.pdbx_description
1 polymer ?
#
loop_
_entity_poly.entity_id
_entity_poly.type
_entity_poly.pdbx_seq_one_letter_code
_entity_poly.pdbx_strand_id
1 'polypeptide(L)' 'MKEVAKIIPDREFREFLDKLAEEVRVWKEKDHMGYVSVTCELAKYLAASAGSDHEMVFTAGQIKQVMDLAK' A
#
# COMPACT_ATOMS: atom_id res chain seq x y z
N MET A 1 -5.53 4.35 25.26
CA MET A 1 -5.04 5.67 24.78
C MET A 1 -4.70 5.43 23.33
N LYS A 2 -5.38 6.07 22.36
CA LYS A 2 -5.08 5.84 20.94
C LYS A 2 -3.65 6.31 20.67
N GLU A 3 -2.83 5.45 20.08
CA GLU A 3 -1.49 5.86 19.66
C GLU A 3 -1.61 6.96 18.58
N VAL A 4 -0.69 7.90 18.61
CA VAL A 4 -0.67 9.00 17.63
C VAL A 4 -0.27 8.42 16.28
N ALA A 5 -1.10 8.63 15.26
CA ALA A 5 -0.81 8.20 13.89
C ALA A 5 0.54 8.76 13.43
N LYS A 6 1.41 7.88 12.90
CA LYS A 6 2.77 8.23 12.48
C LYS A 6 2.88 8.21 10.97
N ILE A 7 3.54 9.24 10.43
CA ILE A 7 3.97 9.24 9.03
C ILE A 7 5.03 8.16 8.88
N ILE A 8 4.86 7.29 7.87
CA ILE A 8 5.86 6.27 7.56
C ILE A 8 7.17 6.93 7.07
N PRO A 9 8.33 6.64 7.69
CA PRO A 9 9.62 7.14 7.23
C PRO A 9 9.95 6.66 5.83
N ASP A 10 10.68 7.46 5.05
CA ASP A 10 10.99 7.16 3.63
C ASP A 10 11.69 5.80 3.44
N ARG A 11 12.57 5.41 4.37
CA ARG A 11 13.25 4.12 4.30
C ARG A 11 12.26 2.96 4.46
N GLU A 12 11.43 3.03 5.49
CA GLU A 12 10.40 2.02 5.77
C GLU A 12 9.39 1.97 4.61
N PHE A 13 9.04 3.12 4.05
CA PHE A 13 8.18 3.19 2.88
C PHE A 13 8.78 2.51 1.64
N ARG A 14 10.09 2.65 1.38
CA ARG A 14 10.76 1.95 0.28
C ARG A 14 10.73 0.44 0.47
N GLU A 15 11.08 -0.03 1.68
CA GLU A 15 11.04 -1.47 2.00
C GLU A 15 9.61 -2.03 1.88
N PHE A 16 8.59 -1.24 2.26
CA PHE A 16 7.18 -1.56 2.04
C PHE A 16 6.82 -1.62 0.55
N LEU A 17 7.23 -0.62 -0.23
CA LEU A 17 6.92 -0.52 -1.65
C LEU A 17 7.51 -1.68 -2.45
N ASP A 18 8.75 -2.09 -2.15
CA ASP A 18 9.41 -3.21 -2.80
C ASP A 18 8.68 -4.54 -2.56
N LYS A 19 8.22 -4.78 -1.32
CA LYS A 19 7.41 -5.96 -0.99
C LYS A 19 6.09 -5.95 -1.72
N LEU A 20 5.41 -4.80 -1.72
CA LEU A 20 4.11 -4.66 -2.37
C LEU A 20 4.21 -4.82 -3.90
N ALA A 21 5.31 -4.36 -4.51
CA ALA A 21 5.57 -4.56 -5.93
C ALA A 21 5.70 -6.06 -6.29
N GLU A 22 6.35 -6.86 -5.44
CA GLU A 22 6.44 -8.31 -5.62
C GLU A 22 5.08 -9.00 -5.47
N GLU A 23 4.25 -8.57 -4.51
CA GLU A 23 2.87 -9.08 -4.37
C GLU A 23 2.01 -8.74 -5.59
N VAL A 24 2.08 -7.50 -6.08
CA VAL A 24 1.37 -7.08 -7.30
C VAL A 24 1.80 -7.89 -8.51
N ARG A 25 3.10 -8.22 -8.61
CA ARG A 25 3.60 -9.11 -9.67
C ARG A 25 2.93 -10.48 -9.59
N VAL A 26 2.84 -11.06 -8.39
CA VAL A 26 2.13 -12.33 -8.17
C VAL A 26 0.65 -12.22 -8.57
N TRP A 27 -0.05 -11.17 -8.16
CA TRP A 27 -1.45 -10.94 -8.51
C TRP A 27 -1.67 -10.86 -10.03
N LYS A 28 -0.78 -10.17 -10.74
CA LYS A 28 -0.87 -10.01 -12.20
C LYS A 28 -0.53 -11.30 -12.93
N GLU A 29 0.57 -11.95 -12.56
CA GLU A 29 1.14 -13.07 -13.33
C GLU A 29 0.52 -14.42 -12.99
N LYS A 30 0.25 -14.66 -11.70
CA LYS A 30 -0.27 -15.95 -11.22
C LYS A 30 -1.78 -15.95 -11.05
N ASP A 31 -2.31 -14.89 -10.46
CA ASP A 31 -3.75 -14.79 -10.17
C ASP A 31 -4.54 -14.15 -11.33
N HIS A 32 -3.84 -13.71 -12.39
CA HIS A 32 -4.41 -13.07 -13.58
C HIS A 32 -5.31 -11.86 -13.26
N MET A 33 -4.99 -11.13 -12.20
CA MET A 33 -5.76 -9.95 -11.79
C MET A 33 -5.56 -8.81 -12.80
N GLY A 34 -6.68 -8.26 -13.28
CA GLY A 34 -6.68 -7.06 -14.11
C GLY A 34 -6.43 -5.77 -13.31
N TYR A 35 -6.18 -4.67 -14.03
CA TYR A 35 -5.88 -3.36 -13.47
C TYR A 35 -6.83 -2.92 -12.35
N VAL A 36 -8.14 -3.05 -12.56
CA VAL A 36 -9.16 -2.62 -11.57
C VAL A 36 -9.04 -3.44 -10.29
N SER A 37 -8.88 -4.75 -10.39
CA SER A 37 -8.75 -5.64 -9.24
C SER A 37 -7.48 -5.32 -8.44
N VAL A 38 -6.35 -5.12 -9.12
CA VAL A 38 -5.09 -4.72 -8.48
C VAL A 38 -5.21 -3.37 -7.79
N THR A 39 -5.83 -2.39 -8.44
CA THR A 39 -6.09 -1.04 -7.89
C THR A 39 -6.90 -1.12 -6.59
N CYS A 40 -7.94 -1.97 -6.55
CA CYS A 40 -8.77 -2.17 -5.37
C CYS A 40 -8.00 -2.81 -4.21
N GLU A 41 -7.15 -3.81 -4.47
CA GLU A 41 -6.33 -4.42 -3.42
C GLU A 41 -5.30 -3.44 -2.85
N LEU A 42 -4.64 -2.65 -3.70
CA LEU A 42 -3.72 -1.60 -3.25
C LEU A 42 -4.43 -0.56 -2.35
N ALA A 43 -5.65 -0.16 -2.72
CA ALA A 43 -6.45 0.76 -1.91
C ALA A 43 -6.83 0.14 -0.55
N LYS A 44 -7.14 -1.16 -0.49
CA LYS A 44 -7.38 -1.87 0.78
C LYS A 44 -6.13 -1.87 1.66
N TYR A 45 -4.95 -2.12 1.09
CA TYR A 45 -3.70 -2.09 1.83
C TYR A 45 -3.45 -0.74 2.51
N LEU A 46 -3.66 0.37 1.78
CA LEU A 46 -3.52 1.71 2.32
C LEU A 46 -4.52 2.00 3.45
N ALA A 47 -5.70 1.40 3.40
CA ALA A 47 -6.76 1.57 4.41
C ALA A 47 -6.71 0.53 5.54
N ALA A 48 -5.84 -0.48 5.47
CA ALA A 48 -5.88 -1.64 6.37
C ALA A 48 -5.69 -1.27 7.85
N SER A 49 -4.89 -0.25 8.12
CA SER A 49 -4.65 0.27 9.48
C SER A 49 -5.58 1.42 9.88
N ALA A 50 -6.47 1.87 9.00
CA ALA A 50 -7.30 3.05 9.23
C ALA A 50 -8.20 2.85 10.47
N GLY A 51 -8.17 3.81 11.39
CA GLY A 51 -8.92 3.76 12.64
C GLY A 51 -8.44 2.73 13.69
N SER A 52 -7.36 1.98 13.42
CA SER A 52 -6.69 1.13 14.39
C SER A 52 -5.76 1.94 15.30
N ASP A 53 -5.32 1.35 16.42
CA ASP A 53 -4.32 2.01 17.27
C ASP A 53 -2.98 2.20 16.52
N HIS A 54 -2.65 1.36 15.54
CA HIS A 54 -1.43 1.48 14.74
C HIS A 54 -1.70 2.12 13.36
N GLU A 55 -2.52 3.16 13.32
CA GLU A 55 -2.87 3.85 12.08
C GLU A 55 -1.62 4.42 11.39
N MET A 56 -1.31 3.88 10.21
CA MET A 56 -0.26 4.38 9.33
C MET A 56 -0.80 5.50 8.46
N VAL A 57 -0.01 6.58 8.34
CA VAL A 57 -0.35 7.71 7.47
C VAL A 57 0.65 7.80 6.35
N PHE A 58 0.14 7.89 5.13
CA PHE A 58 0.92 8.08 3.92
C PHE A 58 0.77 9.50 3.42
N THR A 59 1.84 10.05 2.87
CA THR A 59 1.75 11.30 2.09
C THR A 59 1.04 11.04 0.77
N ALA A 60 0.50 12.09 0.15
CA ALA A 60 -0.10 11.98 -1.19
C ALA A 60 0.87 11.40 -2.24
N GLY A 61 2.17 11.72 -2.13
CA GLY A 61 3.20 11.18 -3.02
C GLY A 61 3.45 9.68 -2.81
N GLN A 62 3.40 9.21 -1.58
CA GLN A 62 3.51 7.78 -1.24
C GLN A 62 2.29 7.00 -1.72
N ILE A 63 1.08 7.53 -1.53
CA ILE A 63 -0.16 6.96 -2.08
C ILE A 63 -0.05 6.82 -3.59
N LYS A 64 0.39 7.87 -4.30
CA LYS A 64 0.57 7.83 -5.75
C LYS A 64 1.53 6.71 -6.18
N GLN A 65 2.68 6.58 -5.51
CA GLN A 65 3.66 5.53 -5.82
C GLN A 65 3.08 4.13 -5.63
N VAL A 66 2.29 3.91 -4.58
CA VAL A 66 1.59 2.64 -4.36
C VAL A 66 0.59 2.37 -5.49
N MET A 67 -0.25 3.34 -5.84
CA MET A 67 -1.26 3.18 -6.89
C MET A 67 -0.65 3.00 -8.29
N ASP A 68 0.54 3.57 -8.54
CA ASP A 68 1.26 3.42 -9.80
C ASP A 68 1.71 1.96 -10.04
N LEU A 69 1.81 1.11 -9.00
CA LEU A 69 2.08 -0.33 -9.15
C LEU A 69 0.96 -1.08 -9.92
N ALA A 70 -0.26 -0.55 -9.93
CA ALA A 70 -1.37 -1.16 -10.65
C ALA A 70 -1.16 -1.15 -12.17
N LYS A 71 -0.39 -0.19 -12.70
CA LYS A 71 -0.10 -0.04 -14.13
C LYS A 71 0.74 -1.20 -14.65
#